data_AF-A0AAP9WLX8-F1
#
_entry.id   AF-A0AAP9WLX8-F1
#
_cell.length_a   1.000
_cell.length_b   1.000
_cell.length_c   1.000
_cell.angle_alpha   90.00
_cell.angle_beta   90.00
_cell.angle_gamma   90.00
#
_symmetry.space_group_name_H-M   'P 1'
#
loop_
_entity.id
_entity.type
_entity.pdbx_description
1 polymer ?
#
loop_
_entity_poly.entity_id
_entity_poly.type
_entity_poly.pdbx_seq_one_letter_code
_entity_poly.pdbx_strand_id
1 'polypeptide(L)'
;MKKIRNTFVLVFFVLCFSSCGAIVESVVPIELDLQIGKSFLENAKNGREGMHVLKNVALEKYIKSVADKILKSDQIRYKKDFPYKITILDDDDTINAVCTPGGYIFVYTGLLKLIQDEATLAAIIAHEIAHAEKRHSVKQIISSLGIYFTIYIGLTIFLGSDAASLINLGSRIGGEILTLANSRSAEAEADFMSFEYLKSTKYYPGALESFFVLIEKKEKEEGGTTDKRMIQFLSTHPLNDERIGENRKRLNLIGNPKATPENLYSERYQIIMKRAFGSD
;
A
#
# COMPACT_ATOMS: atom_id res chain seq x y z
N MET A 1 -2.57 8.68 45.12
CA MET A 1 -4.01 8.61 44.74
C MET A 1 -4.31 9.09 43.32
N LYS A 2 -3.75 10.21 42.81
CA LYS A 2 -3.96 10.65 41.41
C LYS A 2 -3.43 9.68 40.34
N LYS A 3 -2.25 9.06 40.55
CA LYS A 3 -1.68 8.06 39.61
C LYS A 3 -2.56 6.81 39.45
N ILE A 4 -3.12 6.29 40.54
CA ILE A 4 -3.97 5.09 40.55
C ILE A 4 -5.27 5.33 39.79
N ARG A 5 -5.84 6.55 39.90
CA ARG A 5 -7.06 6.93 39.17
C ARG A 5 -6.84 6.99 37.65
N ASN A 6 -5.67 7.41 37.19
CA ASN A 6 -5.35 7.45 35.76
C ASN A 6 -5.10 6.03 35.18
N THR A 7 -4.52 5.12 35.96
CA THR A 7 -4.34 3.71 35.55
C THR A 7 -5.67 2.98 35.43
N PHE A 8 -6.62 3.23 36.34
CA PHE A 8 -7.94 2.61 36.31
C PHE A 8 -8.81 3.06 35.13
N VAL A 9 -8.72 4.34 34.75
CA VAL A 9 -9.43 4.88 33.57
C VAL A 9 -8.89 4.27 32.27
N LEU A 10 -7.60 3.95 32.20
CA LEU A 10 -6.97 3.37 31.01
C LEU A 10 -7.26 1.87 30.84
N VAL A 11 -7.24 1.09 31.93
CA VAL A 11 -7.64 -0.33 31.91
C VAL A 11 -9.10 -0.46 31.48
N PHE A 12 -9.96 0.46 31.92
CA PHE A 12 -11.36 0.52 31.48
C PHE A 12 -11.48 0.95 29.99
N PHE A 13 -10.62 1.86 29.51
CA PHE A 13 -10.59 2.26 28.10
C PHE A 13 -10.12 1.14 27.16
N VAL A 14 -9.13 0.35 27.58
CA VAL A 14 -8.64 -0.81 26.80
C VAL A 14 -9.67 -1.94 26.77
N LEU A 15 -10.50 -2.08 27.81
CA LEU A 15 -11.54 -3.12 27.90
C LEU A 15 -12.84 -2.79 27.15
N CYS A 16 -13.14 -1.51 26.88
CA CYS A 16 -14.38 -1.09 26.24
C CYS A 16 -14.33 -1.02 24.70
N PHE A 17 -13.16 -1.07 24.08
CA PHE A 17 -13.03 -1.05 22.61
C PHE A 17 -12.72 -2.44 22.06
N SER A 18 -13.76 -3.23 21.81
CA SER A 18 -13.66 -4.56 21.20
C SER A 18 -13.21 -4.55 19.72
N SER A 19 -12.82 -3.39 19.16
CA SER A 19 -12.24 -3.30 17.82
C SER A 19 -10.75 -2.94 17.90
N CYS A 20 -9.89 -3.93 17.63
CA CYS A 20 -8.43 -3.77 17.56
C CYS A 20 -7.99 -2.55 16.72
N GLY A 21 -8.75 -2.21 15.66
CA GLY A 21 -8.46 -1.09 14.77
C GLY A 21 -8.51 0.30 15.41
N ALA A 22 -9.45 0.58 16.32
CA ALA A 22 -9.58 1.89 16.98
C ALA A 22 -8.45 2.13 18.00
N ILE A 23 -7.98 1.05 18.63
CA ILE A 23 -6.85 1.07 19.55
C ILE A 23 -5.57 1.40 18.77
N VAL A 24 -5.35 0.78 17.61
CA VAL A 24 -4.15 1.05 16.79
C VAL A 24 -4.07 2.52 16.37
N GLU A 25 -5.16 3.11 15.88
CA GLU A 25 -5.16 4.53 15.48
C GLU A 25 -4.92 5.49 16.65
N SER A 26 -5.37 5.14 17.86
CA SER A 26 -5.30 6.02 19.03
C SER A 26 -4.04 5.82 19.88
N VAL A 27 -3.45 4.62 19.86
CA VAL A 27 -2.37 4.22 20.77
C VAL A 27 -1.05 4.04 20.05
N VAL A 28 -1.05 3.72 18.76
CA VAL A 28 0.18 3.40 18.03
C VAL A 28 0.70 4.65 17.31
N PRO A 29 1.87 5.18 17.69
CA PRO A 29 2.46 6.38 17.09
C PRO A 29 2.82 6.12 15.62
N ILE A 30 2.71 7.16 14.78
CA ILE A 30 3.11 7.08 13.37
C ILE A 30 4.62 6.89 13.20
N GLU A 31 5.41 7.18 14.24
CA GLU A 31 6.85 6.94 14.31
C GLU A 31 7.18 5.47 14.14
N LEU A 32 6.32 4.54 14.61
CA LEU A 32 6.52 3.11 14.38
C LEU A 32 6.40 2.77 12.89
N ASP A 33 5.40 3.34 12.20
CA ASP A 33 5.21 3.17 10.77
C ASP A 33 6.44 3.68 10.01
N LEU A 34 6.89 4.90 10.32
CA LEU A 34 8.08 5.50 9.71
C LEU A 34 9.34 4.66 9.93
N GLN A 35 9.53 4.09 11.12
CA GLN A 35 10.67 3.23 11.44
C GLN A 35 10.62 1.91 10.65
N ILE A 36 9.47 1.25 10.61
CA ILE A 36 9.28 0.01 9.85
C ILE A 36 9.57 0.26 8.36
N GLY A 37 8.95 1.28 7.76
CA GLY A 37 9.16 1.59 6.34
C GLY A 37 10.59 1.99 6.02
N LYS A 38 11.24 2.76 6.89
CA LYS A 38 12.66 3.11 6.73
C LYS A 38 13.56 1.88 6.82
N SER A 39 13.31 0.97 7.76
CA SER A 39 14.05 -0.29 7.86
C SER A 39 13.91 -1.13 6.58
N PHE A 40 12.70 -1.18 6.02
CA PHE A 40 12.44 -1.87 4.77
C PHE A 40 13.20 -1.24 3.59
N LEU A 41 13.18 0.09 3.47
CA LEU A 41 13.97 0.80 2.46
C LEU A 41 15.47 0.50 2.57
N GLU A 42 16.01 0.46 3.78
CA GLU A 42 17.42 0.14 3.99
C GLU A 42 17.72 -1.33 3.65
N ASN A 43 16.82 -2.28 3.92
CA ASN A 43 16.96 -3.66 3.46
C ASN A 43 17.00 -3.73 1.92
N ALA A 44 16.09 -3.05 1.24
CA ALA A 44 16.05 -2.99 -0.22
C ALA A 44 17.35 -2.43 -0.81
N LYS A 45 17.84 -1.29 -0.29
CA LYS A 45 19.10 -0.68 -0.75
C LYS A 45 20.32 -1.57 -0.55
N ASN A 46 20.30 -2.39 0.50
CA ASN A 46 21.41 -3.28 0.85
C ASN A 46 21.31 -4.67 0.20
N GLY A 47 20.37 -4.88 -0.72
CA GLY A 47 20.25 -6.16 -1.42
C GLY A 47 19.68 -7.30 -0.56
N ARG A 48 19.02 -6.99 0.56
CA ARG A 48 18.49 -8.00 1.48
C ARG A 48 17.16 -8.55 0.99
N GLU A 49 16.82 -9.75 1.44
CA GLU A 49 15.54 -10.42 1.11
C GLU A 49 15.36 -10.64 -0.40
N GLY A 50 16.46 -10.68 -1.17
CA GLY A 50 16.42 -10.83 -2.63
C GLY A 50 16.01 -9.56 -3.38
N MET A 51 15.86 -8.43 -2.69
CA MET A 51 15.51 -7.16 -3.33
C MET A 51 16.68 -6.54 -4.06
N HIS A 52 16.47 -6.10 -5.30
CA HIS A 52 17.46 -5.35 -6.07
C HIS A 52 16.87 -4.00 -6.49
N VAL A 53 17.47 -2.89 -6.06
CA VAL A 53 16.96 -1.55 -6.43
C VAL A 53 17.44 -1.17 -7.82
N LEU A 54 16.50 -0.92 -8.74
CA LEU A 54 16.80 -0.39 -10.06
C LEU A 54 17.21 1.08 -9.96
N LYS A 55 18.43 1.41 -10.41
CA LYS A 55 18.91 2.80 -10.45
C LYS A 55 18.44 3.51 -11.72
N ASN A 56 17.22 4.03 -11.73
CA ASN A 56 16.69 4.82 -12.85
C ASN A 56 15.98 6.09 -12.36
N VAL A 57 16.75 7.18 -12.25
CA VAL A 57 16.26 8.47 -11.72
C VAL A 57 15.11 9.05 -12.56
N ALA A 58 15.12 8.84 -13.88
CA ALA A 58 14.07 9.36 -14.75
C ALA A 58 12.73 8.63 -14.51
N LEU A 59 12.79 7.29 -14.43
CA LEU A 59 11.62 6.47 -14.14
C LEU A 59 11.09 6.71 -12.72
N GLU A 60 11.96 6.80 -11.72
CA GLU A 60 11.59 7.15 -10.34
C GLU A 60 10.86 8.50 -10.28
N LYS A 61 11.39 9.54 -10.94
CA LYS A 61 10.75 10.86 -11.00
C LYS A 61 9.39 10.82 -11.69
N TYR A 62 9.27 10.02 -12.74
CA TYR A 62 7.99 9.85 -13.43
C TYR A 62 6.94 9.22 -12.53
N ILE A 63 7.24 8.08 -11.91
CA ILE A 63 6.33 7.39 -10.99
C ILE A 63 5.99 8.29 -9.80
N LYS A 64 6.98 9.01 -9.27
CA LYS A 64 6.74 10.02 -8.22
C LYS A 64 5.77 11.10 -8.68
N SER A 65 5.87 11.57 -9.92
CA SER A 65 4.92 12.57 -10.47
C SER A 65 3.47 12.05 -10.55
N VAL A 66 3.28 10.73 -10.70
CA VAL A 66 1.97 10.08 -10.63
C VAL A 66 1.46 10.11 -9.18
N ALA A 67 2.28 9.64 -8.23
CA ALA A 67 1.96 9.69 -6.80
C ALA A 67 1.64 11.13 -6.32
N ASP A 68 2.43 12.12 -6.73
CA ASP A 68 2.23 13.53 -6.37
C ASP A 68 0.89 14.10 -6.86
N LYS A 69 0.32 13.60 -7.96
CA LYS A 69 -1.02 14.01 -8.41
C LYS A 69 -2.11 13.42 -7.50
N ILE A 70 -1.93 12.18 -7.05
CA ILE A 70 -2.85 11.48 -6.14
C ILE A 70 -2.81 12.13 -4.75
N LEU A 71 -1.61 12.46 -4.25
CA LEU A 71 -1.37 13.09 -2.94
C LEU A 71 -1.98 14.49 -2.80
N LYS A 72 -2.46 15.11 -3.89
CA LYS A 72 -3.22 16.36 -3.84
C LYS A 72 -4.63 16.16 -3.29
N SER A 73 -5.15 14.93 -3.23
CA SER A 73 -6.43 14.65 -2.61
C SER A 73 -6.48 15.15 -1.16
N ASP A 74 -7.60 15.76 -0.79
CA ASP A 74 -7.85 16.21 0.60
C ASP A 74 -8.26 15.07 1.52
N GLN A 75 -8.52 13.89 0.97
CA GLN A 75 -8.85 12.69 1.75
C GLN A 75 -7.60 12.00 2.32
N ILE A 76 -6.39 12.39 1.88
CA ILE A 76 -5.12 11.83 2.37
C ILE A 76 -4.61 12.73 3.50
N ARG A 77 -4.69 12.23 4.74
CA ARG A 77 -4.36 12.98 5.95
C ARG A 77 -2.86 13.00 6.20
N TYR A 78 -2.18 11.86 5.99
CA TYR A 78 -0.75 11.73 6.25
C TYR A 78 0.16 12.29 5.15
N LYS A 79 -0.37 13.08 4.20
CA LYS A 79 0.39 13.68 3.08
C LYS A 79 1.57 14.56 3.50
N LYS A 80 1.61 15.03 4.74
CA LYS A 80 2.72 15.80 5.32
C LYS A 80 3.58 15.01 6.31
N ASP A 81 3.09 13.85 6.75
CA ASP A 81 3.71 13.03 7.79
C ASP A 81 4.54 11.89 7.19
N PHE A 82 4.07 11.32 6.07
CA PHE A 82 4.76 10.25 5.35
C PHE A 82 5.52 10.77 4.13
N PRO A 83 6.73 10.26 3.83
CA PRO A 83 7.54 10.70 2.69
C PRO A 83 6.99 10.36 1.30
N TYR A 84 6.13 9.33 1.17
CA TYR A 84 5.67 8.81 -0.13
C TYR A 84 6.80 8.60 -1.14
N LYS A 85 7.89 8.00 -0.67
CA LYS A 85 9.12 7.81 -1.45
C LYS A 85 8.97 6.61 -2.38
N ILE A 86 9.17 6.84 -3.68
CA ILE A 86 9.20 5.78 -4.69
C ILE A 86 10.57 5.09 -4.70
N THR A 87 10.57 3.77 -4.74
CA THR A 87 11.72 2.91 -5.02
C THR A 87 11.30 1.86 -6.06
N ILE A 88 12.15 1.60 -7.05
CA ILE A 88 11.86 0.61 -8.09
C ILE A 88 12.69 -0.63 -7.81
N LEU A 89 12.04 -1.80 -7.80
CA LEU A 89 12.69 -3.08 -7.62
C LEU A 89 12.87 -3.76 -8.99
N ASP A 90 14.12 -4.09 -9.32
CA ASP A 90 14.55 -4.74 -10.55
C ASP A 90 14.27 -6.24 -10.47
N ASP A 91 13.05 -6.60 -10.85
CA ASP A 91 12.55 -7.97 -10.83
C ASP A 91 11.34 -8.06 -11.79
N ASP A 92 11.64 -8.56 -12.99
CA ASP A 92 10.69 -8.73 -14.09
C ASP A 92 9.73 -9.89 -13.87
N ASP A 93 10.08 -10.80 -12.95
CA ASP A 93 9.30 -11.97 -12.60
C ASP A 93 8.32 -11.69 -11.44
N THR A 94 8.29 -10.47 -10.93
CA THR A 94 7.33 -10.05 -9.90
C THR A 94 6.38 -8.98 -10.43
N ILE A 95 5.10 -9.33 -10.52
CA ILE A 95 4.03 -8.36 -10.76
C ILE A 95 3.57 -7.89 -9.38
N ASN A 96 4.15 -6.81 -8.86
CA ASN A 96 3.68 -6.26 -7.58
C ASN A 96 3.98 -4.76 -7.42
N ALA A 97 3.27 -4.13 -6.49
CA ALA A 97 3.64 -2.88 -5.86
C ALA A 97 3.21 -2.94 -4.39
N VAL A 98 3.94 -2.28 -3.50
CA VAL A 98 3.60 -2.25 -2.08
C VAL A 98 3.93 -0.89 -1.49
N CYS A 99 3.02 -0.32 -0.70
CA CYS A 99 3.37 0.77 0.20
C CYS A 99 3.54 0.25 1.62
N THR A 100 4.79 0.26 2.09
CA THR A 100 5.09 -0.15 3.45
C THR A 100 4.61 0.90 4.45
N PRO A 101 4.45 0.52 5.75
CA PRO A 101 4.18 1.48 6.81
C PRO A 101 5.05 2.73 6.68
N GLY A 102 4.43 3.90 6.87
CA GLY A 102 5.14 5.17 6.78
C GLY A 102 5.36 5.65 5.35
N GLY A 103 4.65 5.10 4.37
CA GLY A 103 4.57 5.70 3.03
C GLY A 103 5.82 5.49 2.17
N TYR A 104 6.50 4.34 2.24
CA TYR A 104 7.54 4.01 1.27
C TYR A 104 6.95 3.07 0.22
N ILE A 105 6.95 3.51 -1.04
CA ILE A 105 6.28 2.81 -2.14
C ILE A 105 7.34 2.09 -2.97
N PHE A 106 7.15 0.79 -3.15
CA PHE A 106 7.99 -0.08 -3.96
C PHE A 106 7.18 -0.55 -5.16
N VAL A 107 7.76 -0.44 -6.35
CA VAL A 107 7.13 -0.87 -7.59
C VAL A 107 8.09 -1.80 -8.32
N TYR A 108 7.64 -2.99 -8.70
CA TYR A 108 8.45 -3.99 -9.38
C TYR A 108 8.45 -3.75 -10.89
N THR A 109 9.58 -4.01 -11.56
CA THR A 109 9.69 -3.85 -13.02
C THR A 109 8.73 -4.76 -13.77
N GLY A 110 8.44 -5.97 -13.25
CA GLY A 110 7.44 -6.87 -13.83
C GLY A 110 6.05 -6.24 -13.91
N LEU A 111 5.61 -5.53 -12.87
CA LEU A 111 4.35 -4.78 -12.91
C LEU A 111 4.38 -3.66 -13.96
N LEU A 112 5.45 -2.88 -14.00
CA LEU A 112 5.59 -1.76 -14.94
C LEU A 112 5.59 -2.22 -16.40
N LYS A 113 6.15 -3.40 -16.68
CA LYS A 113 6.16 -4.02 -18.01
C LYS A 113 4.82 -4.67 -18.37
N LEU A 114 4.01 -5.06 -17.38
CA LEU A 114 2.70 -5.69 -17.60
C LEU A 114 1.62 -4.68 -18.00
N ILE A 115 1.52 -3.57 -17.27
CA ILE A 115 0.43 -2.60 -17.44
C ILE A 115 0.64 -1.74 -18.69
N GLN A 116 -0.45 -1.23 -19.27
CA GLN A 116 -0.40 -0.59 -20.59
C GLN A 116 -0.60 0.93 -20.56
N ASP A 117 -0.95 1.50 -19.41
CA ASP A 117 -1.33 2.90 -19.29
C ASP A 117 -1.04 3.48 -17.90
N GLU A 118 -0.96 4.81 -17.82
CA GLU A 118 -0.61 5.50 -16.59
C GLU A 118 -1.77 5.59 -15.61
N ALA A 119 -3.02 5.54 -16.08
CA ALA A 119 -4.17 5.51 -15.17
C ALA A 119 -4.19 4.21 -14.36
N THR A 120 -3.82 3.08 -14.95
CA THR A 120 -3.62 1.81 -14.26
C THR A 120 -2.50 1.92 -13.23
N LEU A 121 -1.35 2.51 -13.58
CA LEU A 121 -0.28 2.78 -12.61
C LEU A 121 -0.77 3.68 -11.46
N ALA A 122 -1.50 4.74 -11.79
CA ALA A 122 -2.05 5.68 -10.82
C ALA A 122 -3.03 5.00 -9.86
N ALA A 123 -3.88 4.10 -10.39
CA ALA A 123 -4.84 3.35 -9.59
C ALA A 123 -4.19 2.40 -8.60
N ILE A 124 -3.13 1.69 -9.02
CA ILE A 124 -2.35 0.82 -8.15
C ILE A 124 -1.62 1.65 -7.09
N ILE A 125 -0.98 2.76 -7.46
CA ILE A 125 -0.33 3.64 -6.49
C ILE A 125 -1.35 4.25 -5.51
N ALA A 126 -2.54 4.64 -5.98
CA ALA A 126 -3.59 5.17 -5.12
C ALA A 126 -4.11 4.12 -4.13
N HIS A 127 -4.22 2.86 -4.56
CA HIS A 127 -4.53 1.72 -3.70
C HIS A 127 -3.46 1.51 -2.62
N GLU A 128 -2.19 1.51 -3.01
CA GLU A 128 -1.08 1.39 -2.07
C GLU A 128 -1.00 2.58 -1.09
N ILE A 129 -1.23 3.81 -1.56
CA ILE A 129 -1.34 4.99 -0.69
C ILE A 129 -2.52 4.84 0.29
N ALA A 130 -3.62 4.21 -0.12
CA ALA A 130 -4.75 3.96 0.77
C ALA A 130 -4.39 2.97 1.89
N HIS A 131 -3.62 1.91 1.61
CA HIS A 131 -3.10 1.01 2.66
C HIS A 131 -2.25 1.75 3.69
N ALA A 132 -1.37 2.65 3.24
CA ALA A 132 -0.57 3.48 4.14
C ALA A 132 -1.42 4.49 4.92
N GLU A 133 -2.34 5.21 4.26
CA GLU A 133 -3.25 6.17 4.90
C GLU A 133 -4.12 5.51 5.98
N LYS A 134 -4.57 4.28 5.74
CA LYS A 134 -5.38 3.52 6.70
C LYS A 134 -4.55 2.68 7.67
N ARG A 135 -3.22 2.73 7.54
CA ARG A 135 -2.24 1.99 8.36
C ARG A 135 -2.56 0.49 8.44
N HIS A 136 -3.02 -0.09 7.32
CA HIS A 136 -3.49 -1.48 7.25
C HIS A 136 -2.41 -2.48 7.68
N SER A 137 -1.19 -2.35 7.18
CA SER A 137 -0.10 -3.29 7.51
C SER A 137 0.25 -3.24 9.00
N VAL A 138 0.29 -2.05 9.63
CA VAL A 138 0.55 -1.94 11.08
C VAL A 138 -0.60 -2.52 11.90
N LYS A 139 -1.85 -2.26 11.51
CA LYS A 139 -3.03 -2.89 12.14
C LYS A 139 -2.94 -4.42 12.05
N GLN A 140 -2.50 -4.95 10.91
CA GLN A 140 -2.35 -6.38 10.70
C GLN A 140 -1.21 -6.98 11.53
N ILE A 141 -0.03 -6.36 11.51
CA ILE A 141 1.13 -6.75 12.33
C ILE A 141 0.75 -6.80 13.81
N ILE A 142 0.08 -5.76 14.31
CA ILE A 142 -0.31 -5.72 15.72
C ILE A 142 -1.35 -6.79 16.02
N SER A 143 -2.27 -7.04 15.10
CA SER A 143 -3.26 -8.10 15.25
C SER A 143 -2.63 -9.49 15.25
N SER A 144 -1.57 -9.74 14.45
CA SER A 144 -0.88 -11.04 14.42
C SER A 144 -0.02 -11.28 15.67
N LEU A 145 0.54 -10.22 16.26
CA LEU A 145 1.32 -10.29 17.51
C LEU A 145 0.44 -10.41 18.76
N GLY A 146 -0.87 -10.17 18.64
CA GLY A 146 -1.86 -10.41 19.67
C GLY A 146 -1.95 -9.34 20.77
N ILE A 147 -2.97 -9.47 21.63
CA ILE A 147 -3.36 -8.45 22.62
C ILE A 147 -2.25 -8.08 23.62
N TYR A 148 -1.39 -9.04 23.99
CA TYR A 148 -0.28 -8.81 24.91
C TYR A 148 0.76 -7.85 24.33
N PHE A 149 0.98 -7.91 23.02
CA PHE A 149 1.88 -7.00 22.33
C PHE A 149 1.29 -5.59 22.21
N THR A 150 -0.02 -5.49 21.95
CA THR A 150 -0.73 -4.20 21.99
C THR A 150 -0.64 -3.52 23.36
N ILE A 151 -0.81 -4.30 24.44
CA ILE A 151 -0.63 -3.82 25.82
C ILE A 151 0.82 -3.40 26.06
N TYR A 152 1.79 -4.20 25.61
CA TYR A 152 3.21 -3.87 25.72
C TYR A 152 3.54 -2.54 25.04
N ILE A 153 3.11 -2.33 23.79
CA ILE A 153 3.31 -1.05 23.07
C ILE A 153 2.65 0.10 23.84
N GLY A 154 1.39 -0.06 24.25
CA GLY A 154 0.66 0.98 24.99
C GLY A 154 1.33 1.37 26.31
N LEU A 155 1.81 0.38 27.07
CA LEU A 155 2.55 0.60 28.32
C LEU A 155 3.92 1.23 28.07
N THR A 156 4.63 0.78 27.04
CA THR A 156 5.97 1.25 26.66
C THR A 156 5.91 2.74 26.29
N ILE A 157 4.91 3.15 25.50
CA ILE A 157 4.66 4.56 25.17
C ILE A 157 4.26 5.36 26.41
N PHE A 158 3.34 4.85 27.24
CA PHE A 158 2.87 5.55 28.45
C PHE A 158 3.98 5.76 29.49
N LEU A 159 4.89 4.79 29.61
CA LEU A 159 6.02 4.84 30.54
C LEU A 159 7.22 5.63 29.98
N GLY A 160 7.12 6.17 28.77
CA GLY A 160 8.15 7.01 28.16
C GLY A 160 9.32 6.18 27.66
N SER A 161 9.04 5.15 26.87
CA SER A 161 10.08 4.31 26.27
C SER A 161 11.08 5.11 25.44
N ASP A 162 12.34 4.76 25.65
CA ASP A 162 13.46 5.09 24.78
C ASP A 162 13.17 4.67 23.32
N ALA A 163 13.40 5.60 22.39
CA ALA A 163 13.30 5.38 20.95
C ALA A 163 14.03 4.11 20.46
N ALA A 164 15.09 3.67 21.15
CA ALA A 164 15.82 2.43 20.86
C ALA A 164 14.97 1.16 21.03
N SER A 165 13.98 1.16 21.92
CA SER A 165 13.05 0.03 22.09
C SER A 165 12.13 -0.13 20.88
N LEU A 166 11.62 0.99 20.34
CA LEU A 166 10.81 1.00 19.12
C LEU A 166 11.64 0.65 17.88
N ILE A 167 12.89 1.13 17.79
CA ILE A 167 13.81 0.82 16.70
C ILE A 167 14.07 -0.69 16.60
N ASN A 168 14.39 -1.34 17.71
CA ASN A 168 14.63 -2.79 17.73
C ASN A 168 13.40 -3.59 17.30
N LEU A 169 12.21 -3.07 17.59
CA LEU A 169 10.96 -3.71 17.24
C LEU A 169 10.65 -3.58 15.74
N GLY A 170 10.77 -2.37 15.18
CA GLY A 170 10.54 -2.13 13.76
C GLY A 170 11.47 -2.95 12.86
N SER A 171 12.74 -3.11 13.25
CA SER A 171 13.70 -3.93 12.51
C SER A 171 13.40 -5.44 12.53
N ARG A 172 12.73 -5.95 13.57
CA ARG A 172 12.33 -7.37 13.64
C ARG A 172 11.08 -7.66 12.80
N ILE A 173 10.19 -6.67 12.66
CA ILE A 173 8.90 -6.81 11.98
C ILE A 173 9.03 -6.54 10.46
N GLY A 174 10.04 -5.77 10.04
CA GLY A 174 10.16 -5.30 8.66
C GLY A 174 10.22 -6.40 7.58
N GLY A 175 10.78 -7.57 7.88
CA GLY A 175 11.03 -8.62 6.88
C GLY A 175 9.81 -9.44 6.45
N GLU A 176 8.70 -9.39 7.21
CA GLU A 176 7.50 -10.18 6.89
C GLU A 176 6.49 -9.41 6.02
N ILE A 177 6.71 -8.11 5.81
CA ILE A 177 5.75 -7.20 5.17
C ILE A 177 5.44 -7.59 3.73
N LEU A 178 6.44 -8.10 3.00
CA LEU A 178 6.27 -8.53 1.60
C LEU A 178 5.33 -9.73 1.44
N THR A 179 5.05 -10.46 2.52
CA THR A 179 4.20 -11.66 2.50
C THR A 179 2.91 -11.49 3.30
N LEU A 180 2.68 -10.31 3.90
CA LEU A 180 1.47 -10.06 4.66
C LEU A 180 0.27 -9.93 3.72
N ALA A 181 -0.62 -10.92 3.78
CA ALA A 181 -1.88 -10.93 3.03
C ALA A 181 -2.89 -9.97 3.67
N ASN A 182 -3.29 -8.90 2.99
CA ASN A 182 -4.29 -7.97 3.53
C ASN A 182 -5.65 -8.66 3.78
N SER A 183 -6.38 -8.20 4.79
CA SER A 183 -7.75 -8.67 5.00
C SER A 183 -8.67 -8.21 3.87
N ARG A 184 -9.74 -8.97 3.59
CA ARG A 184 -10.76 -8.57 2.59
C ARG A 184 -11.36 -7.20 2.87
N SER A 185 -11.54 -6.85 4.14
CA SER A 185 -12.03 -5.53 4.55
C SER A 185 -11.02 -4.41 4.28
N ALA A 186 -9.72 -4.66 4.49
CA ALA A 186 -8.65 -3.71 4.18
C ALA A 186 -8.54 -3.48 2.67
N GLU A 187 -8.64 -4.54 1.86
CA GLU A 187 -8.68 -4.43 0.40
C GLU A 187 -9.90 -3.64 -0.09
N ALA A 188 -11.09 -3.91 0.46
CA ALA A 188 -12.31 -3.19 0.09
C ALA A 188 -12.26 -1.69 0.47
N GLU A 189 -11.65 -1.37 1.63
CA GLU A 189 -11.42 0.02 2.04
C GLU A 189 -10.36 0.69 1.14
N ALA A 190 -9.28 0.01 0.80
CA ALA A 190 -8.24 0.53 -0.09
C ALA A 190 -8.77 0.77 -1.52
N ASP A 191 -9.59 -0.15 -2.07
CA ASP A 191 -10.27 0.02 -3.36
C ASP A 191 -11.15 1.27 -3.37
N PHE A 192 -11.95 1.45 -2.32
CA PHE A 192 -12.83 2.61 -2.18
C PHE A 192 -12.02 3.91 -2.12
N MET A 193 -11.01 3.98 -1.26
CA MET A 193 -10.18 5.18 -1.11
C MET A 193 -9.37 5.47 -2.39
N SER A 194 -8.87 4.44 -3.08
CA SER A 194 -8.19 4.58 -4.38
C SER A 194 -9.10 5.27 -5.40
N PHE A 195 -10.34 4.77 -5.54
CA PHE A 195 -11.35 5.39 -6.41
C PHE A 195 -11.61 6.85 -6.01
N GLU A 196 -11.76 7.12 -4.71
CA GLU A 196 -11.95 8.47 -4.18
C GLU A 196 -10.78 9.41 -4.48
N TYR A 197 -9.54 8.94 -4.36
CA TYR A 197 -8.35 9.71 -4.68
C TYR A 197 -8.27 10.02 -6.16
N LEU A 198 -8.55 9.03 -7.03
CA LEU A 198 -8.49 9.21 -8.48
C LEU A 198 -9.51 10.22 -9.00
N LYS A 199 -10.68 10.36 -8.37
CA LYS A 199 -11.66 11.41 -8.73
C LYS A 199 -11.11 12.84 -8.62
N SER A 200 -10.07 13.06 -7.81
CA SER A 200 -9.39 14.36 -7.70
C SER A 200 -8.35 14.60 -8.81
N THR A 201 -8.16 13.62 -9.71
CA THR A 201 -7.18 13.64 -10.79
C THR A 201 -7.86 13.62 -12.17
N LYS A 202 -7.05 13.64 -13.23
CA LYS A 202 -7.52 13.42 -14.61
C LYS A 202 -7.44 11.96 -15.05
N TYR A 203 -6.99 11.06 -14.18
CA TYR A 203 -6.91 9.64 -14.52
C TYR A 203 -8.30 9.02 -14.56
N TYR A 204 -8.44 7.99 -15.38
CA TYR A 204 -9.65 7.20 -15.42
C TYR A 204 -9.93 6.52 -14.06
N PRO A 205 -11.04 6.84 -13.37
CA PRO A 205 -11.31 6.29 -12.03
C PRO A 205 -11.65 4.79 -12.05
N GLY A 206 -12.01 4.22 -13.21
CA GLY A 206 -12.24 2.78 -13.39
C GLY A 206 -10.98 1.96 -13.70
N ALA A 207 -9.79 2.56 -13.63
CA ALA A 207 -8.55 1.87 -14.01
C ALA A 207 -8.19 0.71 -13.06
N LEU A 208 -8.54 0.80 -11.76
CA LEU A 208 -8.33 -0.31 -10.82
C LEU A 208 -9.20 -1.53 -11.16
N GLU A 209 -10.47 -1.31 -11.51
CA GLU A 209 -11.37 -2.38 -11.98
C GLU A 209 -10.85 -3.00 -13.28
N SER A 210 -10.38 -2.17 -14.21
CA SER A 210 -9.78 -2.64 -15.47
C SER A 210 -8.55 -3.52 -15.23
N PHE A 211 -7.72 -3.16 -14.24
CA PHE A 211 -6.60 -3.98 -13.81
C PHE A 211 -7.03 -5.31 -13.20
N PHE A 212 -8.03 -5.33 -12.32
CA PHE A 212 -8.55 -6.59 -11.77
C PHE A 212 -9.11 -7.52 -12.83
N VAL A 213 -9.84 -6.98 -13.82
CA VAL A 213 -10.32 -7.77 -14.96
C VAL A 213 -9.17 -8.31 -15.80
N LEU A 214 -8.09 -7.53 -15.99
CA LEU A 214 -6.87 -8.00 -16.66
C LEU A 214 -6.22 -9.18 -15.92
N ILE A 215 -6.10 -9.08 -14.59
CA ILE A 215 -5.56 -10.14 -13.73
C ILE A 215 -6.43 -11.40 -13.83
N GLU A 216 -7.74 -11.27 -13.61
CA GLU A 216 -8.68 -12.40 -13.70
C GLU A 216 -8.64 -13.10 -15.07
N LYS A 217 -8.54 -12.32 -16.15
CA LYS A 217 -8.41 -12.86 -17.51
C LYS A 217 -7.12 -13.66 -17.68
N LYS A 218 -5.99 -13.13 -17.21
CA LYS A 218 -4.69 -13.80 -17.31
C LYS A 218 -4.65 -15.10 -16.50
N GLU A 219 -5.28 -15.15 -15.32
CA GLU A 219 -5.40 -16.39 -14.55
C GLU A 219 -6.18 -17.48 -15.29
N LYS A 220 -7.25 -17.10 -16.02
CA LYS A 220 -8.07 -18.03 -16.80
C LYS A 220 -7.35 -18.52 -18.07
N GLU A 221 -6.61 -17.64 -18.74
CA GLU A 221 -5.87 -17.95 -19.98
C GLU A 221 -4.75 -18.97 -19.77
N GLU A 222 -4.12 -18.98 -18.60
CA GLU A 222 -3.06 -19.94 -18.25
C GLU A 222 -3.60 -21.30 -17.74
N GLY A 223 -4.84 -21.67 -18.12
CA GLY A 223 -5.39 -23.00 -17.83
C GLY A 223 -5.64 -23.27 -16.36
N GLY A 224 -5.80 -22.23 -15.54
CA GLY A 224 -6.00 -22.34 -14.09
C GLY A 224 -4.71 -22.50 -13.28
N THR A 225 -3.54 -22.49 -13.93
CA THR A 225 -2.27 -22.20 -13.25
C THR A 225 -2.03 -20.71 -13.32
N THR A 226 -2.30 -19.98 -12.23
CA THR A 226 -1.95 -18.55 -12.13
C THR A 226 -0.48 -18.36 -12.49
N ASP A 227 -0.18 -17.43 -13.40
CA ASP A 227 1.19 -17.01 -13.74
C ASP A 227 1.95 -16.86 -12.42
N LYS A 228 3.07 -17.57 -12.24
CA LYS A 228 3.83 -17.54 -10.99
C LYS A 228 4.16 -16.10 -10.57
N ARG A 229 4.32 -15.21 -11.55
CA ARG A 229 4.58 -13.78 -11.37
C ARG A 229 3.39 -13.02 -10.79
N MET A 230 2.17 -13.49 -11.03
CA MET A 230 0.88 -12.94 -10.57
C MET A 230 0.42 -13.52 -9.23
N ILE A 231 0.90 -14.73 -8.87
CA ILE A 231 0.67 -15.35 -7.56
C ILE A 231 1.07 -14.41 -6.43
N GLN A 232 2.17 -13.65 -6.57
CA GLN A 232 2.65 -12.78 -5.51
C GLN A 232 1.74 -11.58 -5.26
N PHE A 233 1.20 -10.95 -6.31
CA PHE A 233 0.19 -9.91 -6.17
C PHE A 233 -1.03 -10.46 -5.44
N LEU A 234 -1.58 -11.60 -5.87
CA LEU A 234 -2.79 -12.16 -5.31
C LEU A 234 -2.60 -12.73 -3.89
N SER A 235 -1.37 -13.11 -3.53
CA SER A 235 -1.01 -13.53 -2.17
C SER A 235 -1.05 -12.37 -1.19
N THR A 236 -0.74 -11.15 -1.63
CA THR A 236 -0.72 -9.93 -0.80
C THR A 236 -2.02 -9.12 -0.91
N HIS A 237 -2.67 -9.17 -2.07
CA HIS A 237 -3.92 -8.50 -2.41
C HIS A 237 -4.95 -9.50 -2.98
N PRO A 238 -5.62 -10.29 -2.13
CA PRO A 238 -6.59 -11.27 -2.59
C PRO A 238 -7.72 -10.64 -3.42
N LEU A 239 -7.87 -11.08 -4.67
CA LEU A 239 -8.94 -10.63 -5.56
C LEU A 239 -10.17 -11.55 -5.43
N ASN A 240 -11.36 -10.96 -5.55
CA ASN A 240 -12.62 -11.70 -5.66
C ASN A 240 -13.62 -10.92 -6.53
N ASP A 241 -14.68 -11.61 -6.97
CA ASP A 241 -15.74 -11.02 -7.80
C ASP A 241 -16.43 -9.82 -7.13
N GLU A 242 -16.48 -9.82 -5.80
CA GLU A 242 -17.05 -8.73 -5.01
C GLU A 242 -16.29 -7.42 -5.21
N ARG A 243 -14.95 -7.44 -5.16
CA ARG A 243 -14.13 -6.24 -5.40
C ARG A 243 -14.33 -5.66 -6.79
N ILE A 244 -14.40 -6.51 -7.82
CA ILE A 244 -14.70 -6.08 -9.20
C ILE A 244 -16.12 -5.48 -9.24
N GLY A 245 -17.10 -6.15 -8.65
CA GLY A 245 -18.49 -5.70 -8.59
C GLY A 245 -18.66 -4.36 -7.88
N GLU A 246 -17.99 -4.16 -6.74
CA GLU A 246 -18.06 -2.91 -5.97
C GLU A 246 -17.39 -1.74 -6.70
N ASN A 247 -16.23 -1.96 -7.33
CA ASN A 247 -15.60 -0.91 -8.15
C ASN A 247 -16.47 -0.54 -9.37
N ARG A 248 -17.10 -1.52 -10.01
CA ARG A 248 -18.08 -1.28 -11.08
C ARG A 248 -19.29 -0.49 -10.59
N LYS A 249 -19.82 -0.80 -9.40
CA LYS A 249 -20.93 -0.02 -8.79
C LYS A 249 -20.50 1.43 -8.56
N ARG A 250 -19.31 1.68 -8.02
CA ARG A 250 -18.76 3.04 -7.82
C ARG A 250 -18.67 3.81 -9.12
N LEU A 251 -18.20 3.16 -10.19
CA LEU A 251 -18.10 3.75 -11.52
C LEU A 251 -19.48 4.11 -12.09
N ASN A 252 -20.47 3.23 -11.92
CA ASN A 252 -21.86 3.48 -12.33
C ASN A 252 -22.48 4.68 -11.60
N LEU A 253 -22.19 4.85 -10.30
CA LEU A 253 -22.72 5.96 -9.48
C LEU A 253 -22.25 7.33 -9.96
N ILE A 254 -21.10 7.41 -10.65
CA ILE A 254 -20.58 8.68 -11.21
C ILE A 254 -20.90 8.84 -12.70
N GLY A 255 -21.86 8.07 -13.24
CA GLY A 255 -22.30 8.17 -14.62
C GLY A 255 -21.49 7.33 -15.61
N ASN A 256 -20.73 6.34 -15.12
CA ASN A 256 -19.94 5.40 -15.91
C ASN A 256 -19.07 6.10 -16.99
N PRO A 257 -18.12 6.97 -16.58
CA PRO A 257 -17.24 7.63 -17.53
C PRO A 257 -16.51 6.58 -18.38
N LYS A 258 -16.22 6.91 -19.63
CA LYS A 258 -15.51 5.99 -20.52
C LYS A 258 -14.01 6.14 -20.36
N ALA A 259 -13.29 5.03 -20.45
CA ALA A 259 -11.85 5.04 -20.66
C ALA A 259 -11.56 5.64 -22.06
N THR A 260 -10.66 6.62 -22.12
CA THR A 260 -10.21 7.23 -23.38
C THR A 260 -8.68 7.34 -23.36
N PRO A 261 -8.01 7.42 -24.52
CA PRO A 261 -6.55 7.58 -24.56
C PRO A 261 -6.05 8.75 -23.70
N GLU A 262 -6.83 9.83 -23.58
CA GLU A 262 -6.46 11.05 -22.85
C GLU A 262 -6.53 10.88 -21.33
N ASN A 263 -7.46 10.07 -20.82
CA ASN A 263 -7.60 9.82 -19.37
C ASN A 263 -6.84 8.57 -18.91
N LEU A 264 -6.51 7.65 -19.83
CA LEU A 264 -5.60 6.54 -19.60
C LEU A 264 -4.13 6.97 -19.70
N TYR A 265 -3.83 7.95 -20.54
CA TYR A 265 -2.47 8.37 -20.89
C TYR A 265 -1.59 7.22 -21.41
N SER A 266 -2.17 6.30 -22.17
CA SER A 266 -1.50 5.09 -22.68
C SER A 266 -0.25 5.42 -23.49
N GLU A 267 -0.32 6.37 -24.43
CA GLU A 267 0.83 6.74 -25.27
C GLU A 267 2.00 7.28 -24.43
N ARG A 268 1.71 8.19 -23.48
CA ARG A 268 2.72 8.73 -22.57
C ARG A 268 3.38 7.62 -21.77
N TYR A 269 2.59 6.69 -21.22
CA TYR A 269 3.09 5.55 -20.46
C TYR A 269 4.03 4.68 -21.31
N GLN A 270 3.60 4.29 -22.51
CA GLN A 270 4.38 3.43 -23.41
C GLN A 270 5.70 4.08 -23.84
N ILE A 271 5.71 5.39 -24.14
CA ILE A 271 6.94 6.12 -24.47
C ILE A 271 7.94 6.04 -23.31
N ILE A 272 7.46 6.20 -22.07
CA ILE A 272 8.32 6.19 -20.88
C ILE A 272 8.82 4.77 -20.59
N MET A 273 7.98 3.74 -20.69
CA MET A 273 8.41 2.35 -20.53
C MET A 273 9.43 1.95 -21.60
N LYS A 274 9.22 2.34 -22.86
CA LYS A 274 10.18 2.09 -23.94
C LYS A 274 11.53 2.75 -23.66
N ARG A 275 11.56 3.98 -23.15
CA ARG A 275 12.80 4.67 -22.77
C ARG A 275 13.47 4.03 -21.54
N ALA A 276 12.69 3.46 -20.63
CA ALA A 276 13.22 2.91 -19.39
C ALA A 276 13.72 1.47 -19.53
N PHE A 277 13.12 0.67 -20.42
CA PHE A 277 13.36 -0.78 -20.54
C PHE A 277 13.67 -1.25 -21.97
N GLY A 278 13.49 -0.40 -22.98
CA GLY A 278 13.86 -0.75 -24.34
C GLY A 278 15.37 -0.89 -24.47
N SER A 279 15.81 -1.91 -25.19
CA SER A 279 17.16 -1.95 -25.75
C SER A 279 17.24 -0.88 -26.84
N ASP A 280 18.25 -0.01 -26.80
CA ASP A 280 18.62 0.82 -27.96
C ASP A 280 18.98 -0.07 -29.16
#